data_AF-A0A945V5Q1-F1
#
_entry.id   AF-A0A945V5Q1-F1
#
_cell.length_a   1.000
_cell.length_b   1.000
_cell.length_c   1.000
_cell.angle_alpha   90.00
_cell.angle_beta   90.00
_cell.angle_gamma   90.00
#
_symmetry.space_group_name_H-M   'P 1'
#
loop_
_entity.id
_entity.type
_entity.pdbx_description
1 polymer ?
#
loop_
_entity_poly.entity_id
_entity_poly.type
_entity_poly.pdbx_seq_one_letter_code
_entity_poly.pdbx_strand_id
1 'polypeptide(L)' 'MKKNLSESDKSEIIEMALSDHASFKNIKEVHGLSESEVKALMRSNLKTGSYKAWRKRVRTFSDRRENYK' A
#
# COMPACT_ATOMS: atom_id res chain seq x y z
N MET A 1 6.69 17.66 -0.18
CA MET A 1 7.50 17.50 -1.41
C MET A 1 7.02 16.24 -2.12
N LYS A 2 6.70 16.29 -3.42
CA LYS A 2 6.39 15.06 -4.18
C LYS A 2 7.70 14.26 -4.31
N LYS A 3 7.74 13.05 -3.76
CA LYS A 3 8.85 12.12 -4.04
C LYS A 3 8.80 11.76 -5.52
N ASN A 4 9.89 12.01 -6.23
CA ASN A 4 10.06 11.52 -7.60
C ASN A 4 10.36 10.03 -7.53
N LEU A 5 9.31 9.21 -7.47
CA LEU A 5 9.41 7.75 -7.54
C LEU A 5 9.74 7.36 -8.99
N SER A 6 10.78 6.55 -9.17
CA SER A 6 11.02 5.90 -10.46
C SER A 6 9.89 4.93 -10.78
N GLU A 7 9.76 4.54 -12.05
CA GLU A 7 8.79 3.49 -12.43
C GLU A 7 9.10 2.16 -11.73
N SER A 8 10.38 1.87 -11.46
CA SER A 8 10.79 0.68 -10.68
C SER A 8 10.28 0.75 -9.25
N ASP A 9 10.46 1.89 -8.57
CA ASP A 9 9.97 2.07 -7.21
C ASP A 9 8.45 1.89 -7.15
N LYS A 10 7.72 2.47 -8.12
CA LYS A 10 6.25 2.34 -8.18
C LYS A 10 5.83 0.88 -8.33
N SER A 11 6.48 0.13 -9.21
CA SER A 11 6.20 -1.30 -9.40
C SER A 11 6.46 -2.08 -8.10
N GLU A 12 7.59 -1.85 -7.44
CA GLU A 12 7.92 -2.50 -6.16
C GLU A 12 6.90 -2.16 -5.07
N ILE A 13 6.52 -0.88 -4.93
CA ILE A 13 5.49 -0.45 -3.97
C ILE A 13 4.15 -1.12 -4.26
N ILE A 14 3.78 -1.25 -5.54
CA ILE A 14 2.53 -1.92 -5.94
C ILE A 14 2.58 -3.40 -5.59
N GLU A 15 3.70 -4.09 -5.87
CA GLU A 15 3.89 -5.49 -5.51
C GLU A 15 3.83 -5.70 -3.99
N MET A 16 4.55 -4.87 -3.22
CA MET A 16 4.48 -4.87 -1.77
C MET A 16 3.06 -4.61 -1.28
N ALA A 17 2.36 -3.61 -1.82
CA ALA A 17 1.00 -3.29 -1.39
C ALA A 17 -0.03 -4.37 -1.74
N LEU A 18 0.20 -5.17 -2.79
CA LEU A 18 -0.66 -6.30 -3.17
C LEU A 18 -0.37 -7.57 -2.36
N SER A 19 0.83 -7.68 -1.81
CA SER A 19 1.28 -8.78 -0.96
C SER A 19 0.62 -8.72 0.42
N ASP A 20 0.08 -9.86 0.86
CA ASP A 20 -0.53 -9.97 2.19
C ASP A 20 0.53 -10.00 3.32
N HIS A 21 1.82 -10.06 2.97
CA HIS A 21 2.94 -10.12 3.92
C HIS A 21 3.62 -8.76 4.19
N ALA A 22 3.37 -7.75 3.35
CA ALA A 22 3.99 -6.44 3.51
C ALA A 22 3.01 -5.45 4.12
N SER A 23 3.40 -4.86 5.25
CA SER A 23 2.60 -3.84 5.91
C SER A 23 2.92 -2.44 5.37
N PHE A 24 2.01 -1.48 5.54
CA PHE A 24 2.31 -0.07 5.25
C PHE A 24 3.50 0.47 6.05
N LYS A 25 3.84 -0.14 7.20
CA LYS A 25 5.04 0.23 7.96
C LYS A 25 6.30 -0.18 7.20
N ASN A 26 6.35 -1.40 6.65
CA ASN A 26 7.47 -1.85 5.84
C ASN A 26 7.66 -0.99 4.59
N ILE A 27 6.58 -0.67 3.89
CA ILE A 27 6.64 0.22 2.71
C ILE A 27 7.14 1.62 3.10
N LYS A 28 6.77 2.11 4.28
CA LYS A 28 7.29 3.37 4.82
C LYS A 28 8.78 3.28 5.20
N GLU A 29 9.24 2.15 5.72
CA GLU A 29 10.66 1.97 6.06
C GLU A 29 11.54 1.89 4.81
N VAL A 30 11.11 1.17 3.77
CA VAL A 30 11.87 0.98 2.53
C VAL A 30 11.79 2.21 1.61
N HIS A 31 10.57 2.67 1.32
CA HIS A 31 10.35 3.73 0.33
C HIS A 31 10.00 5.08 0.96
N GLY A 32 9.83 5.17 2.29
CA GLY A 32 9.47 6.40 2.98
C GLY A 32 8.12 6.96 2.55
N LEU A 33 7.17 6.10 2.16
CA LEU A 33 5.80 6.46 1.79
C LEU A 33 4.84 6.14 2.93
N SER A 34 3.98 7.11 3.24
CA SER A 34 2.88 6.92 4.16
C SER A 34 1.76 6.07 3.56
N GLU A 35 0.92 5.50 4.41
CA GLU A 35 -0.24 4.71 3.98
C GLU A 35 -1.18 5.49 3.04
N SER A 36 -1.36 6.80 3.26
CA SER A 36 -2.17 7.64 2.38
C SER A 36 -1.56 7.78 0.99
N GLU A 37 -0.23 7.95 0.91
CA GLU A 37 0.48 8.03 -0.37
C GLU A 37 0.45 6.70 -1.12
N VAL A 38 0.60 5.57 -0.43
CA VAL A 38 0.45 4.23 -1.03
C VAL A 38 -0.98 4.02 -1.54
N LYS A 39 -2.01 4.40 -0.77
CA LYS A 39 -3.41 4.33 -1.21
C LYS A 39 -3.66 5.20 -2.45
N ALA A 40 -3.06 6.39 -2.52
CA ALA A 40 -3.16 7.26 -3.68
C ALA A 40 -2.50 6.63 -4.91
N LEU A 41 -1.29 6.07 -4.76
CA LEU A 41 -0.58 5.35 -5.81
C LEU A 41 -1.40 4.14 -6.30
N MET A 42 -1.93 3.34 -5.40
CA MET A 42 -2.75 2.17 -5.75
C MET A 42 -4.03 2.57 -6.49
N ARG A 43 -4.63 3.70 -6.10
CA ARG A 43 -5.84 4.23 -6.77
C ARG A 43 -5.53 4.71 -8.19
N SER A 44 -4.35 5.27 -8.45
CA SER A 44 -3.97 5.71 -9.80
C SER A 44 -3.53 4.57 -10.71
N ASN A 45 -3.04 3.46 -10.14
CA ASN A 45 -2.49 2.34 -10.92
C ASN A 45 -3.47 1.18 -11.13
N LEU A 46 -4.42 0.96 -10.21
CA LEU A 46 -5.41 -0.11 -10.33
C LEU A 46 -6.69 0.37 -10.98
N LYS A 47 -7.33 -0.51 -11.75
CA LYS A 47 -8.74 -0.34 -12.16
C LYS A 47 -9.63 -0.22 -10.93
N THR A 48 -10.70 0.56 -11.03
CA THR A 48 -11.64 0.83 -9.92
C THR A 48 -12.13 -0.43 -9.20
N GLY A 49 -12.45 -1.50 -9.94
CA GLY A 49 -12.87 -2.79 -9.36
C GLY A 49 -11.76 -3.46 -8.54
N SER A 50 -10.55 -3.56 -9.10
CA SER A 50 -9.38 -4.12 -8.42
C SER A 50 -9.00 -3.30 -7.19
N TYR A 51 -9.05 -1.97 -7.27
CA TYR A 51 -8.81 -1.10 -6.13
C TYR A 51 -9.83 -1.32 -4.99
N LYS A 52 -11.12 -1.47 -5.32
CA LYS A 52 -12.16 -1.79 -4.32
C LYS A 52 -11.89 -3.14 -3.64
N ALA A 53 -11.53 -4.16 -4.40
CA ALA A 53 -11.20 -5.48 -3.87
C ALA A 53 -9.96 -5.45 -2.96
N TRP A 54 -8.90 -4.77 -3.41
CA TRP A 54 -7.70 -4.53 -2.61
C TRP A 54 -8.02 -3.78 -1.31
N ARG A 55 -8.82 -2.71 -1.36
CA ARG A 55 -9.25 -1.97 -0.16
C ARG A 55 -10.03 -2.83 0.82
N LYS A 56 -10.85 -3.78 0.34
CA LYS A 56 -11.55 -4.74 1.19
C LYS A 56 -10.54 -5.65 1.91
N ARG A 57 -9.55 -6.19 1.19
CA ARG A 57 -8.45 -6.99 1.79
C ARG A 57 -7.68 -6.18 2.83
N VAL A 58 -7.21 -4.99 2.46
CA VAL A 58 -6.46 -4.10 3.36
C VAL A 58 -7.24 -3.83 4.64
N ARG A 59 -8.57 -3.61 4.58
CA ARG A 59 -9.39 -3.44 5.79
C ARG A 59 -9.38 -4.69 6.65
N THR A 60 -9.60 -5.87 6.06
CA THR A 60 -9.56 -7.15 6.80
C THR A 60 -8.18 -7.44 7.43
N PHE A 61 -7.09 -7.07 6.77
CA PHE A 61 -5.73 -7.22 7.31
C PHE A 61 -5.35 -6.11 8.29
N SER A 62 -5.86 -4.88 8.10
CA SER A 62 -5.63 -3.75 9.00
C SER A 62 -6.45 -3.88 10.28
N ASP A 63 -7.63 -4.49 10.23
CA ASP A 63 -8.44 -4.83 11.42
C ASP A 63 -7.77 -5.90 12.30
N ARG A 64 -6.70 -6.56 11.82
CA ARG A 64 -5.82 -7.38 12.68
C ARG A 64 -4.74 -6.57 13.40
N ARG A 65 -4.69 -5.23 13.25
CA ARG A 65 -3.75 -4.39 13.99
C ARG A 65 -4.25 -4.15 15.41
N GLU A 66 -3.42 -4.58 16.36
CA GLU A 66 -3.36 -4.12 17.76
C GLU A 66 -4.51 -4.51 18.71
N ASN A 67 -4.81 -5.82 18.82
CA ASN A 67 -5.27 -6.37 20.10
C ASN A 67 -4.25 -7.37 20.65
N TYR A 68 -3.08 -6.84 21.00
CA TYR A 68 -2.46 -7.15 22.28
C TYR A 68 -2.30 -5.79 22.97
N LYS A 69 -3.37 -5.37 23.67
CA LYS A 69 -3.24 -4.50 24.83
C LYS A 69 -3.42 -5.38 26.05
#